data_AF-A0A0A2SSX4-F1
#
_entry.id   AF-A0A0A2SSX4-F1
#
_cell.length_a   1.000
_cell.length_b   1.000
_cell.length_c   1.000
_cell.angle_alpha   90.00
_cell.angle_beta   90.00
_cell.angle_gamma   90.00
#
_symmetry.space_group_name_H-M   'P 1'
#
loop_
_entity.id
_entity.type
_entity.pdbx_description
1 polymer ?
#
loop_
_entity_poly.entity_id
_entity_poly.type
_entity_poly.pdbx_seq_one_letter_code
_entity_poly.pdbx_strand_id
1 'polypeptide(L)'
;MKRTLAGVCLWAVWSISSHSASMQIDVDRLINRLNPHVNLGIVVTDLTSGETLYKRNANRLFIPASNMKLFSEAAALMALGPDYQFKNQLSTNATQLQQGVLNGNLYLHLSGDPSFSREDLRSLLSSLKDWNITAVQGNVVIDSSLMSIPAYPPGWLTADLSYSYGAPIAPLMVDSNRLTITVNPGAKAGDPAIVEVDDGGGTIHLNNQATTKASAKGCGVGLYLDPENNLTVRGCVGLGQWAVQQRIAIKNPFVYAQGMIINELAKANIKLNGQVVLARAPAGTLLIATRYSKPISQLMADTLKPSDNLYADSLYLHAAAKIKGAPVDWKQAQPVIKNFLQKETGIDLKDSIFTDGSGLSRYNLVTPEQTMALLKFLYQRFPLSYEYIAALPISGRDGTLQKRFKTPNQQGFVRAKTGTMTGMNSLSGYLYTANGHTLAFAMYINRLPGKPAGPGRPLLDALCTYFLQQSPTSSRLARVFSPHARIKFQLSPTQGELQRARQARWRNFETVVRQALRGQNVNVVFRGNELIVTDNQANANSVWKALQSVGKKYSFAVALSSKILPVTPSNKPLLLWVQIPWSEDKAERTWIIREAV
;
A
#
# COMPACT_ATOMS: atom_id res chain seq x y z
N MET A 1 49.71 32.53 48.07
CA MET A 1 49.72 31.18 47.44
C MET A 1 48.26 30.80 47.21
N LYS A 2 47.71 30.95 46.00
CA LYS A 2 47.76 30.02 44.85
C LYS A 2 47.09 28.67 45.12
N ARG A 3 46.05 28.40 44.30
CA ARG A 3 45.51 27.11 43.84
C ARG A 3 44.59 26.36 44.81
N THR A 4 43.28 26.34 44.49
CA THR A 4 42.41 25.14 44.43
C THR A 4 40.97 25.55 44.10
N LEU A 5 40.68 25.88 42.83
CA LEU A 5 39.32 25.96 42.29
C LEU A 5 39.40 25.89 40.76
N ALA A 6 39.87 24.74 40.27
CA ALA A 6 39.92 24.42 38.84
C ALA A 6 39.61 22.92 38.56
N GLY A 7 38.95 22.23 39.51
CA GLY A 7 38.79 20.77 39.44
C GLY A 7 37.42 20.25 39.00
N VAL A 8 36.34 21.05 39.09
CA VAL A 8 34.97 20.50 38.99
C VAL A 8 34.33 20.67 37.60
N CYS A 9 34.79 21.61 36.76
CA CYS A 9 34.25 21.76 35.39
C CYS A 9 34.90 20.84 34.33
N LEU A 10 35.99 20.14 34.64
CA LEU A 10 36.68 19.27 33.67
C LEU A 10 36.19 17.81 33.68
N TRP A 11 35.58 17.34 34.78
CA TRP A 11 35.12 15.95 34.91
C TRP A 11 33.75 15.68 34.24
N ALA A 12 32.89 16.69 34.15
CA ALA A 12 31.61 16.56 33.44
C ALA A 12 31.78 16.58 31.91
N VAL A 13 32.78 17.29 31.39
CA VAL A 13 33.07 17.33 29.94
C VAL A 13 33.75 16.03 29.48
N TRP A 14 34.62 15.43 30.31
CA TRP A 14 35.30 14.16 29.99
C TRP A 14 34.38 12.93 29.98
N SER A 15 33.35 12.90 30.83
CA SER A 15 32.43 11.76 30.92
C SER A 15 31.45 11.71 29.75
N ILE A 16 31.08 12.85 29.16
CA ILE A 16 30.21 12.93 27.98
C ILE A 16 30.97 12.50 26.70
N SER A 17 32.22 12.95 26.51
CA SER A 17 33.03 12.56 25.35
C SER A 17 33.37 11.06 25.32
N SER A 18 33.51 10.42 26.49
CA SER A 18 33.89 9.01 26.61
C SER A 18 32.77 8.05 26.17
N HIS A 19 31.49 8.40 26.38
CA HIS A 19 30.36 7.54 26.03
C HIS A 19 30.11 7.49 24.52
N SER A 20 30.10 8.65 23.84
CA SER A 20 30.00 8.73 22.37
C SER A 20 31.17 8.02 21.68
N ALA A 21 32.40 8.18 22.20
CA ALA A 21 33.57 7.46 21.69
C ALA A 21 33.46 5.93 21.83
N SER A 22 32.90 5.43 22.95
CA SER A 22 32.64 4.00 23.13
C SER A 22 31.59 3.45 22.17
N MET A 23 30.51 4.22 21.93
CA MET A 23 29.43 3.84 21.02
C MET A 23 29.90 3.78 19.57
N GLN A 24 30.75 4.72 19.15
CA GLN A 24 31.37 4.73 17.83
C GLN A 24 32.10 3.40 17.55
N ILE A 25 32.95 2.95 18.49
CA ILE A 25 33.74 1.72 18.36
C ILE A 25 32.83 0.48 18.26
N ASP A 26 31.81 0.39 19.10
CA ASP A 26 30.92 -0.77 19.13
C ASP A 26 30.07 -0.88 17.85
N VAL A 27 29.55 0.25 17.37
CA VAL A 27 28.78 0.30 16.12
C VAL A 27 29.67 -0.03 14.92
N ASP A 28 30.89 0.51 14.85
CA ASP A 28 31.84 0.15 13.79
C ASP A 28 32.23 -1.33 13.85
N ARG A 29 32.40 -1.91 15.05
CA ARG A 29 32.64 -3.35 15.22
C ARG A 29 31.46 -4.19 14.71
N LEU A 30 30.22 -3.77 14.99
CA LEU A 30 29.02 -4.44 14.48
C LEU A 30 28.94 -4.37 12.95
N ILE A 31 29.21 -3.20 12.36
CA ILE A 31 29.24 -3.02 10.90
C ILE A 31 30.31 -3.93 10.29
N ASN A 32 31.53 -3.89 10.82
CA ASN A 32 32.65 -4.66 10.28
C ASN A 32 32.45 -6.19 10.41
N ARG A 33 31.77 -6.65 11.46
CA ARG A 33 31.41 -8.06 11.62
C ARG A 33 30.40 -8.54 10.57
N LEU A 34 29.42 -7.71 10.25
CA LEU A 34 28.34 -8.09 9.32
C LEU A 34 28.72 -7.84 7.86
N ASN A 35 29.33 -6.69 7.56
CA ASN A 35 29.82 -6.35 6.24
C ASN A 35 30.81 -5.16 6.31
N PRO A 36 32.13 -5.40 6.29
CA PRO A 36 33.13 -4.33 6.40
C PRO A 36 33.22 -3.43 5.17
N HIS A 37 32.75 -3.90 4.01
CA HIS A 37 32.80 -3.16 2.74
C HIS A 37 31.48 -2.46 2.40
N VAL A 38 30.52 -2.43 3.34
CA VAL A 38 29.23 -1.81 3.08
C VAL A 38 29.39 -0.30 2.85
N ASN A 39 28.85 0.18 1.73
CA ASN A 39 28.68 1.60 1.51
C ASN A 39 27.43 2.09 2.27
N LEU A 40 27.64 2.38 3.56
CA LEU A 40 26.63 2.83 4.52
C LEU A 40 26.81 4.32 4.84
N GLY A 41 25.71 5.07 4.72
CA GLY A 41 25.51 6.37 5.34
C GLY A 41 24.57 6.25 6.53
N ILE A 42 24.93 6.82 7.68
CA ILE A 42 24.13 6.73 8.89
C ILE A 42 24.34 7.96 9.79
N VAL A 43 23.26 8.44 10.38
CA VAL A 43 23.25 9.42 11.47
C VAL A 43 22.24 8.97 12.52
N VAL A 44 22.59 9.06 13.79
CA VAL A 44 21.72 8.79 14.94
C VAL A 44 21.85 9.91 15.96
N THR A 45 20.73 10.49 16.35
CA THR A 45 20.66 11.62 17.29
C THR A 45 19.65 11.31 18.38
N ASP A 46 20.04 11.55 19.62
CA ASP A 46 19.11 11.57 20.74
C ASP A 46 18.33 12.90 20.73
N LEU A 47 17.02 12.83 20.49
CA LEU A 47 16.15 14.01 20.46
C LEU A 47 15.84 14.53 21.86
N THR A 48 16.04 13.72 22.90
CA THR A 48 15.84 14.11 24.29
C THR A 48 16.97 15.01 24.78
N SER A 49 18.23 14.66 24.49
CA SER A 49 19.41 15.44 24.89
C SER A 49 19.93 16.40 23.80
N GLY A 50 19.60 16.14 22.53
CA GLY A 50 20.16 16.84 21.36
C GLY A 50 21.49 16.28 20.87
N GLU A 51 22.07 15.28 21.55
CA GLU A 51 23.37 14.71 21.24
C GLU A 51 23.35 13.85 19.96
N THR A 52 24.34 14.01 19.10
CA THR A 52 24.57 13.06 17.99
C THR A 52 25.38 11.88 18.49
N LEU A 53 24.74 10.72 18.58
CA LEU A 53 25.32 9.51 19.16
C LEU A 53 26.26 8.78 18.18
N TYR A 54 25.94 8.80 16.89
CA TYR A 54 26.73 8.14 15.87
C TYR A 54 26.55 8.80 14.51
N LYS A 55 27.63 8.92 13.74
CA LYS A 55 27.57 9.35 12.34
C LYS A 55 28.66 8.70 11.49
N ARG A 56 28.32 8.31 10.26
CA ARG A 56 29.26 7.80 9.25
C ARG A 56 28.74 8.16 7.87
N ASN A 57 29.59 8.74 7.02
CA ASN A 57 29.23 9.20 5.66
C ASN A 57 27.97 10.11 5.63
N ALA A 58 27.74 10.89 6.70
CA ALA A 58 26.50 11.64 6.94
C ALA A 58 26.13 12.63 5.82
N ASN A 59 27.15 13.24 5.20
CA ASN A 59 26.98 14.26 4.16
C ASN A 59 27.15 13.72 2.73
N ARG A 60 27.29 12.40 2.55
CA ARG A 60 27.39 11.81 1.20
C ARG A 60 25.98 11.61 0.63
N LEU A 61 25.84 11.80 -0.67
CA LEU A 61 24.58 11.56 -1.38
C LEU A 61 24.33 10.06 -1.58
N PHE A 62 23.11 9.64 -1.28
CA PHE A 62 22.61 8.30 -1.49
C PHE A 62 21.28 8.37 -2.26
N ILE A 63 21.06 7.41 -3.16
CA ILE A 63 19.72 7.04 -3.62
C ILE A 63 18.91 6.55 -2.42
N PRO A 64 17.83 7.24 -2.02
CA PRO A 64 17.13 6.92 -0.78
C PRO A 64 16.19 5.72 -0.89
N ALA A 65 15.84 5.28 -2.11
CA ALA A 65 14.65 4.46 -2.35
C ALA A 65 13.42 5.13 -1.69
N SER A 66 12.46 4.35 -1.17
CA SER A 66 11.23 4.88 -0.58
C SER A 66 11.38 5.72 0.70
N ASN A 67 12.61 6.04 1.14
CA ASN A 67 12.83 7.10 2.12
C ASN A 67 12.65 8.50 1.50
N MET A 68 12.61 8.66 0.16
CA MET A 68 12.20 9.91 -0.48
C MET A 68 10.80 10.34 -0.03
N LYS A 69 9.92 9.38 0.24
CA LYS A 69 8.58 9.63 0.79
C LYS A 69 8.59 10.42 2.10
N LEU A 70 9.68 10.36 2.86
CA LEU A 70 9.79 11.21 4.04
C LEU A 70 9.72 12.70 3.67
N PHE A 71 10.44 13.09 2.62
CA PHE A 71 10.46 14.46 2.14
C PHE A 71 9.16 14.83 1.39
N SER A 72 8.64 13.94 0.53
CA SER A 72 7.40 14.22 -0.21
C SER A 72 6.19 14.40 0.71
N GLU A 73 6.04 13.52 1.71
CA GLU A 73 4.91 13.59 2.64
C GLU A 73 5.05 14.76 3.61
N ALA A 74 6.29 15.17 3.95
CA ALA A 74 6.51 16.40 4.71
C ALA A 74 6.07 17.63 3.90
N ALA A 75 6.46 17.69 2.62
CA ALA A 75 6.04 18.77 1.74
C ALA A 75 4.52 18.80 1.55
N ALA A 76 3.88 17.64 1.35
CA ALA A 76 2.43 17.53 1.24
C ALA A 76 1.71 17.99 2.50
N LEU A 77 2.13 17.52 3.68
CA LEU A 77 1.55 17.93 4.96
C LEU A 77 1.67 19.44 5.19
N MET A 78 2.83 20.03 4.90
CA MET A 78 3.10 21.45 5.13
C MET A 78 2.43 22.36 4.09
N ALA A 79 2.33 21.94 2.82
CA ALA A 79 1.75 22.75 1.75
C ALA A 79 0.22 22.67 1.67
N LEU A 80 -0.34 21.47 1.92
CA LEU A 80 -1.79 21.22 1.82
C LEU A 80 -2.48 21.38 3.17
N GLY A 81 -1.81 21.03 4.27
CA GLY A 81 -2.39 20.95 5.61
C GLY A 81 -3.01 19.56 5.90
N PRO A 82 -3.15 19.18 7.19
CA PRO A 82 -3.59 17.84 7.57
C PRO A 82 -5.04 17.54 7.17
N ASP A 83 -5.90 18.54 7.14
CA ASP A 83 -7.35 18.41 6.86
C ASP A 83 -7.69 18.54 5.37
N TYR A 84 -6.71 18.81 4.51
CA TYR A 84 -6.96 18.89 3.08
C TYR A 84 -7.52 17.57 2.56
N GLN A 85 -8.54 17.68 1.72
CA GLN A 85 -9.17 16.55 1.04
C GLN A 85 -9.21 16.86 -0.45
N PHE A 86 -8.88 15.86 -1.26
CA PHE A 86 -9.13 15.91 -2.68
C PHE A 86 -10.62 16.02 -2.93
N LYS A 87 -10.99 16.79 -3.96
CA LYS A 87 -12.37 16.94 -4.40
C LYS A 87 -12.53 16.23 -5.73
N ASN A 88 -13.44 15.27 -5.78
CA ASN A 88 -13.83 14.55 -6.98
C ASN A 88 -15.26 14.95 -7.29
N GLN A 89 -15.52 15.55 -8.45
CA GLN A 89 -16.80 16.21 -8.71
C GLN A 89 -17.44 15.72 -10.00
N LEU A 90 -18.76 15.68 -9.99
CA LEU A 90 -19.59 15.48 -11.19
C LEU A 90 -20.34 16.79 -11.45
N SER A 91 -20.26 17.30 -12.67
CA SER A 91 -20.97 18.50 -13.10
C SER A 91 -21.62 18.31 -14.47
N THR A 92 -22.44 19.27 -14.89
CA THR A 92 -23.08 19.27 -16.22
C THR A 92 -23.09 20.66 -16.84
N ASN A 93 -23.07 20.73 -18.16
CA ASN A 93 -23.35 21.97 -18.90
C ASN A 93 -24.78 22.00 -19.47
N ALA A 94 -25.59 20.98 -19.19
CA ALA A 94 -26.96 20.91 -19.68
C ALA A 94 -27.77 22.09 -19.13
N THR A 95 -28.51 22.74 -20.03
CA THR A 95 -29.47 23.79 -19.69
C THR A 95 -30.89 23.25 -19.56
N GLN A 96 -31.11 21.99 -19.92
CA GLN A 96 -32.42 21.34 -19.94
C GLN A 96 -32.34 19.89 -19.44
N LEU A 97 -33.29 19.54 -18.57
CA LEU A 97 -33.61 18.20 -18.13
C LEU A 97 -35.11 17.98 -18.34
N GLN A 98 -35.49 17.21 -19.35
CA GLN A 98 -36.89 17.01 -19.72
C GLN A 98 -37.25 15.54 -19.57
N GLN A 99 -38.23 15.23 -18.71
CA GLN A 99 -38.72 13.86 -18.48
C GLN A 99 -37.58 12.86 -18.16
N GLY A 100 -36.59 13.30 -17.38
CA GLY A 100 -35.41 12.50 -17.00
C GLY A 100 -34.29 12.44 -18.05
N VAL A 101 -34.45 13.10 -19.20
CA VAL A 101 -33.43 13.17 -20.25
C VAL A 101 -32.60 14.45 -20.09
N LEU A 102 -31.30 14.28 -19.78
CA LEU A 102 -30.33 15.36 -19.66
C LEU A 102 -29.77 15.72 -21.05
N ASN A 103 -30.12 16.92 -21.55
CA ASN A 103 -29.65 17.45 -22.84
C ASN A 103 -28.33 18.22 -22.66
N GLY A 104 -27.23 17.49 -22.54
CA GLY A 104 -25.89 18.06 -22.40
C GLY A 104 -24.88 17.00 -21.98
N ASN A 105 -23.67 17.44 -21.68
CA ASN A 105 -22.58 16.59 -21.24
C ASN A 105 -22.49 16.56 -19.71
N LEU A 106 -22.04 15.43 -19.18
CA LEU A 106 -21.54 15.30 -17.82
C LEU A 106 -20.03 15.49 -17.80
N TYR A 107 -19.48 16.06 -16.74
CA TYR A 107 -18.04 16.26 -16.56
C TYR A 107 -17.59 15.67 -15.23
N LEU A 108 -16.62 14.77 -15.28
CA LEU A 108 -15.93 14.20 -14.13
C LEU A 108 -14.64 15.00 -13.89
N HIS A 109 -14.67 15.85 -12.87
CA HIS A 109 -13.50 16.60 -12.42
C HIS A 109 -12.77 15.79 -11.36
N LEU A 110 -11.73 15.09 -11.79
CA LEU A 110 -10.96 14.17 -10.96
C LEU A 110 -9.62 14.82 -10.68
N SER A 111 -9.40 15.13 -9.41
CA SER A 111 -8.26 15.94 -8.97
C SER A 111 -6.99 15.10 -8.77
N GLY A 112 -6.83 13.99 -9.47
CA GLY A 112 -5.70 13.08 -9.24
C GLY A 112 -5.65 12.51 -7.81
N ASP A 113 -6.80 12.32 -7.17
CA ASP A 113 -6.93 11.65 -5.87
C ASP A 113 -6.48 10.17 -5.98
N PRO A 114 -5.39 9.75 -5.29
CA PRO A 114 -4.91 8.38 -5.39
C PRO A 114 -5.78 7.37 -4.60
N SER A 115 -6.72 7.87 -3.78
CA SER A 115 -7.67 7.09 -2.99
C SER A 115 -9.04 6.94 -3.62
N PHE A 116 -9.28 7.59 -4.77
CA PHE A 116 -10.55 7.50 -5.48
C PHE A 116 -10.87 6.05 -5.86
N SER A 117 -12.00 5.55 -5.36
CA SER A 117 -12.39 4.15 -5.51
C SER A 117 -13.51 3.96 -6.52
N ARG A 118 -13.74 2.72 -6.93
CA ARG A 118 -14.95 2.34 -7.70
C ARG A 118 -16.26 2.69 -6.98
N GLU A 119 -16.25 2.69 -5.64
CA GLU A 119 -17.41 3.07 -4.84
C GLU A 119 -17.69 4.57 -4.93
N ASP A 120 -16.64 5.40 -4.95
CA ASP A 120 -16.77 6.84 -5.12
C ASP A 120 -17.27 7.18 -6.52
N LEU A 121 -16.75 6.50 -7.54
CA LEU A 121 -17.26 6.62 -8.91
C LEU A 121 -18.73 6.24 -9.00
N ARG A 122 -19.12 5.08 -8.46
CA ARG A 122 -20.52 4.65 -8.43
C ARG A 122 -21.38 5.68 -7.71
N SER A 123 -20.91 6.19 -6.56
CA SER A 123 -21.64 7.19 -5.79
C SER A 123 -21.86 8.49 -6.57
N LEU A 124 -20.84 8.99 -7.28
CA LEU A 124 -20.97 10.16 -8.15
C LEU A 124 -21.97 9.90 -9.28
N LEU A 125 -21.89 8.76 -9.96
CA LEU A 125 -22.80 8.47 -11.07
C LEU A 125 -24.23 8.19 -10.58
N SER A 126 -24.39 7.56 -9.42
CA SER A 126 -25.71 7.30 -8.84
C SER A 126 -26.43 8.57 -8.39
N SER A 127 -25.71 9.65 -8.06
CA SER A 127 -26.34 10.92 -7.66
C SER A 127 -27.15 11.57 -8.79
N LEU A 128 -26.96 11.12 -10.04
CA LEU A 128 -27.83 11.52 -11.16
C LEU A 128 -29.29 11.12 -10.92
N LYS A 129 -29.53 10.04 -10.17
CA LYS A 129 -30.89 9.61 -9.78
C LYS A 129 -31.58 10.61 -8.86
N ASP A 130 -30.82 11.31 -8.00
CA ASP A 130 -31.36 12.33 -7.11
C ASP A 130 -31.92 13.53 -7.89
N TRP A 131 -31.47 13.68 -9.14
CA TRP A 131 -31.97 14.65 -10.11
C TRP A 131 -33.04 14.07 -11.05
N ASN A 132 -33.50 12.83 -10.81
CA ASN A 132 -34.42 12.08 -11.69
C ASN A 132 -33.88 11.88 -13.13
N ILE A 133 -32.56 11.85 -13.31
CA ILE A 133 -31.95 11.61 -14.63
C ILE A 133 -31.99 10.10 -14.94
N THR A 134 -32.58 9.75 -16.08
CA THR A 134 -32.70 8.39 -16.62
C THR A 134 -31.96 8.22 -17.95
N ALA A 135 -31.62 9.32 -18.64
CA ALA A 135 -30.77 9.28 -19.82
C ALA A 135 -29.91 10.54 -19.96
N VAL A 136 -28.73 10.38 -20.56
CA VAL A 136 -27.80 11.47 -20.90
C VAL A 136 -27.61 11.48 -22.41
N GLN A 137 -27.98 12.59 -23.06
CA GLN A 137 -27.87 12.72 -24.52
C GLN A 137 -26.45 13.03 -24.99
N GLY A 138 -25.71 13.80 -24.20
CA GLY A 138 -24.33 14.12 -24.50
C GLY A 138 -23.35 13.08 -23.99
N ASN A 139 -22.09 13.50 -23.93
CA ASN A 139 -20.96 12.68 -23.48
C ASN A 139 -20.80 12.71 -21.96
N VAL A 140 -20.12 11.71 -21.43
CA VAL A 140 -19.43 11.83 -20.13
C VAL A 140 -17.98 12.20 -20.42
N VAL A 141 -17.57 13.38 -19.98
CA VAL A 141 -16.23 13.93 -20.20
C VAL A 141 -15.40 13.74 -18.94
N ILE A 142 -14.33 12.96 -19.02
CA ILE A 142 -13.28 12.95 -17.99
C ILE A 142 -12.43 14.20 -18.22
N ASP A 143 -12.27 15.03 -17.19
CA ASP A 143 -11.52 16.28 -17.31
C ASP A 143 -10.02 16.01 -17.54
N SER A 144 -9.54 16.49 -18.67
CA SER A 144 -8.16 16.32 -19.14
C SER A 144 -7.13 17.29 -18.56
N SER A 145 -7.50 18.12 -17.58
CA SER A 145 -6.63 19.16 -17.01
C SER A 145 -5.27 18.67 -16.48
N LEU A 146 -5.15 17.38 -16.15
CA LEU A 146 -3.90 16.74 -15.70
C LEU A 146 -3.20 15.89 -16.77
N MET A 147 -3.73 15.81 -18.01
CA MET A 147 -3.22 14.88 -19.04
C MET A 147 -1.81 15.23 -19.54
N SER A 148 -1.40 16.50 -19.43
CA SER A 148 -0.06 16.93 -19.85
C SER A 148 1.05 16.44 -18.92
N ILE A 149 0.71 15.94 -17.72
CA ILE A 149 1.68 15.39 -16.77
C ILE A 149 2.06 13.99 -17.26
N PRO A 150 3.36 13.72 -17.56
CA PRO A 150 3.78 12.38 -17.94
C PRO A 150 3.43 11.36 -16.86
N ALA A 151 2.93 10.18 -17.24
CA ALA A 151 2.48 9.17 -16.28
C ALA A 151 3.58 8.66 -15.33
N TYR A 152 4.85 8.75 -15.77
CA TYR A 152 6.01 8.28 -15.03
C TYR A 152 7.11 9.36 -14.98
N PRO A 153 7.80 9.51 -13.84
CA PRO A 153 8.95 10.40 -13.73
C PRO A 153 10.20 9.81 -14.40
N PRO A 154 11.21 10.64 -14.71
CA PRO A 154 12.51 10.17 -15.18
C PRO A 154 13.19 9.20 -14.18
N GLY A 155 13.94 8.22 -14.70
CA GLY A 155 14.78 7.32 -13.88
C GLY A 155 14.07 6.09 -13.30
N TRP A 156 12.78 5.89 -13.59
CA TRP A 156 12.09 4.61 -13.41
C TRP A 156 12.55 3.59 -14.46
N LEU A 157 12.61 2.31 -14.08
CA LEU A 157 12.97 1.24 -15.01
C LEU A 157 11.72 0.71 -15.72
N THR A 158 11.81 0.42 -17.01
CA THR A 158 10.69 -0.15 -17.78
C THR A 158 10.19 -1.48 -17.22
N ALA A 159 11.10 -2.27 -16.64
CA ALA A 159 10.79 -3.53 -15.96
C ALA A 159 9.91 -3.35 -14.70
N ASP A 160 9.90 -2.17 -14.08
CA ASP A 160 9.12 -1.89 -12.88
C ASP A 160 7.64 -1.60 -13.22
N LEU A 161 7.35 -1.14 -14.45
CA LEU A 161 6.05 -0.59 -14.88
C LEU A 161 4.93 -1.63 -15.01
N SER A 162 5.22 -2.93 -14.97
CA SER A 162 4.20 -3.99 -14.97
C SER A 162 3.69 -4.33 -13.57
N TYR A 163 4.48 -4.02 -12.54
CA TYR A 163 4.12 -4.35 -11.15
C TYR A 163 3.19 -3.29 -10.56
N SER A 164 2.41 -3.65 -9.54
CA SER A 164 1.49 -2.72 -8.88
C SER A 164 2.16 -1.43 -8.37
N TYR A 165 3.41 -1.52 -7.90
CA TYR A 165 4.16 -0.36 -7.42
C TYR A 165 4.62 0.58 -8.56
N GLY A 166 4.53 0.14 -9.81
CA GLY A 166 4.77 0.91 -11.02
C GLY A 166 3.49 1.37 -11.71
N ALA A 167 2.37 1.49 -10.98
CA ALA A 167 1.12 2.00 -11.53
C ALA A 167 1.25 3.47 -11.99
N PRO A 168 0.65 3.85 -13.12
CA PRO A 168 0.79 5.20 -13.70
C PRO A 168 -0.02 6.25 -12.93
N ILE A 169 0.56 7.45 -12.79
CA ILE A 169 -0.21 8.67 -12.52
C ILE A 169 -1.06 8.98 -13.75
N ALA A 170 -2.30 9.38 -13.53
CA ALA A 170 -3.23 9.78 -14.58
C ALA A 170 -4.25 10.77 -14.00
N PRO A 171 -4.99 11.52 -14.85
CA PRO A 171 -6.11 12.35 -14.39
C PRO A 171 -7.14 11.58 -13.57
N LEU A 172 -7.29 10.29 -13.85
CA LEU A 172 -8.15 9.37 -13.13
C LEU A 172 -7.37 8.15 -12.61
N MET A 173 -7.51 7.88 -11.31
CA MET A 173 -6.78 6.81 -10.62
C MET A 173 -7.70 5.88 -9.82
N VAL A 174 -8.69 5.27 -10.49
CA VAL A 174 -9.65 4.37 -9.82
C VAL A 174 -8.93 3.17 -9.22
N ASP A 175 -9.16 2.90 -7.93
CA ASP A 175 -8.54 1.81 -7.17
C ASP A 175 -7.00 1.79 -7.30
N SER A 176 -6.41 2.99 -7.37
CA SER A 176 -4.98 3.20 -7.56
C SER A 176 -4.43 2.62 -8.86
N ASN A 177 -5.22 2.60 -9.95
CA ASN A 177 -4.83 2.12 -11.28
C ASN A 177 -4.18 0.73 -11.27
N ARG A 178 -4.77 -0.18 -10.49
CA ARG A 178 -4.25 -1.52 -10.29
C ARG A 178 -5.36 -2.56 -10.35
N LEU A 179 -5.01 -3.70 -10.90
CA LEU A 179 -5.89 -4.85 -11.05
C LEU A 179 -5.41 -6.01 -10.18
N THR A 180 -6.33 -6.70 -9.50
CA THR A 180 -6.03 -7.94 -8.77
C THR A 180 -6.45 -9.14 -9.61
N ILE A 181 -5.53 -10.07 -9.83
CA ILE A 181 -5.73 -11.33 -10.53
C ILE A 181 -5.52 -12.46 -9.55
N THR A 182 -6.45 -13.41 -9.53
CA THR A 182 -6.36 -14.63 -8.70
C THR A 182 -6.37 -15.85 -9.60
N VAL A 183 -5.33 -16.69 -9.51
CA VAL A 183 -5.17 -17.91 -10.31
C VAL A 183 -5.26 -19.13 -9.39
N ASN A 184 -6.35 -19.88 -9.55
CA ASN A 184 -6.63 -21.12 -8.83
C ASN A 184 -6.30 -22.34 -9.70
N PRO A 185 -5.90 -23.48 -9.12
CA PRO A 185 -5.84 -24.74 -9.87
C PRO A 185 -7.24 -25.22 -10.26
N GLY A 186 -7.35 -25.83 -11.44
CA GLY A 186 -8.51 -26.59 -11.88
C GLY A 186 -8.62 -27.94 -11.16
N ALA A 187 -9.65 -28.72 -11.51
CA ALA A 187 -10.00 -29.96 -10.82
C ALA A 187 -8.94 -31.07 -10.99
N LYS A 188 -8.32 -31.18 -12.17
CA LYS A 188 -7.35 -32.22 -12.51
C LYS A 188 -6.08 -31.66 -13.15
N ALA A 189 -5.02 -32.46 -13.13
CA ALA A 189 -3.82 -32.17 -13.88
C ALA A 189 -4.13 -32.22 -15.38
N GLY A 190 -3.67 -31.20 -16.12
CA GLY A 190 -4.01 -30.99 -17.53
C GLY A 190 -5.12 -29.96 -17.75
N ASP A 191 -5.99 -29.74 -16.75
CA ASP A 191 -7.07 -28.75 -16.86
C ASP A 191 -6.51 -27.32 -16.92
N PRO A 192 -7.21 -26.38 -17.61
CA PRO A 192 -6.92 -24.96 -17.46
C PRO A 192 -6.94 -24.53 -15.98
N ALA A 193 -6.06 -23.61 -15.61
CA ALA A 193 -6.16 -22.93 -14.33
C ALA A 193 -7.38 -22.00 -14.35
N ILE A 194 -8.03 -21.79 -13.20
CA ILE A 194 -9.17 -20.88 -13.08
C ILE A 194 -8.63 -19.49 -12.75
N VAL A 195 -8.77 -18.55 -13.68
CA VAL A 195 -8.31 -17.17 -13.53
C VAL A 195 -9.51 -16.27 -13.26
N GLU A 196 -9.46 -15.55 -12.14
CA GLU A 196 -10.45 -14.56 -11.75
C GLU A 196 -9.83 -13.16 -11.78
N VAL A 197 -10.54 -12.24 -12.41
CA VAL A 197 -10.11 -10.85 -12.62
C VAL A 197 -11.14 -9.95 -11.96
N ASP A 198 -10.69 -9.11 -11.03
CA ASP A 198 -11.55 -8.12 -10.36
C ASP A 198 -11.46 -6.76 -11.07
N ASP A 199 -12.03 -6.66 -12.28
CA ASP A 199 -11.93 -5.48 -13.14
C ASP A 199 -13.04 -4.42 -12.93
N GLY A 200 -13.95 -4.65 -11.98
CA GLY A 200 -15.01 -3.70 -11.63
C GLY A 200 -16.01 -3.38 -12.76
N GLY A 201 -15.99 -4.09 -13.90
CA GLY A 201 -16.93 -3.78 -14.98
C GLY A 201 -16.60 -4.25 -16.39
N GLY A 202 -15.72 -5.22 -16.59
CA GLY A 202 -15.65 -6.00 -17.82
C GLY A 202 -14.75 -5.47 -18.94
N THR A 203 -13.83 -4.54 -18.68
CA THR A 203 -12.91 -4.01 -19.71
C THR A 203 -11.62 -4.79 -19.87
N ILE A 204 -11.38 -5.81 -19.04
CA ILE A 204 -10.18 -6.65 -19.15
C ILE A 204 -10.50 -7.91 -19.95
N HIS A 205 -10.03 -7.97 -21.19
CA HIS A 205 -10.15 -9.17 -22.01
C HIS A 205 -9.12 -10.21 -21.57
N LEU A 206 -9.59 -11.30 -20.95
CA LEU A 206 -8.75 -12.37 -20.44
C LEU A 206 -8.44 -13.44 -21.52
N ASN A 207 -7.16 -13.61 -21.81
CA ASN A 207 -6.58 -14.75 -22.53
C ASN A 207 -5.91 -15.70 -21.53
N ASN A 208 -6.65 -16.70 -21.07
CA ASN A 208 -6.15 -17.68 -20.10
C ASN A 208 -5.40 -18.82 -20.79
N GLN A 209 -4.09 -18.87 -20.57
CA GLN A 209 -3.18 -19.92 -21.06
C GLN A 209 -2.53 -20.70 -19.91
N ALA A 210 -2.93 -20.43 -18.66
CA ALA A 210 -2.38 -21.11 -17.50
C ALA A 210 -3.01 -22.49 -17.33
N THR A 211 -2.20 -23.44 -16.89
CA THR A 211 -2.62 -24.85 -16.74
C THR A 211 -2.42 -25.37 -15.32
N THR A 212 -3.12 -26.44 -15.00
CA THR A 212 -3.01 -27.15 -13.73
C THR A 212 -2.07 -28.34 -13.88
N LYS A 213 -1.03 -28.42 -13.05
CA LYS A 213 -0.10 -29.56 -13.02
C LYS A 213 -0.34 -30.45 -11.80
N ALA A 214 0.09 -31.71 -11.88
CA ALA A 214 -0.01 -32.65 -10.75
C ALA A 214 0.78 -32.18 -9.51
N SER A 215 1.85 -31.41 -9.70
CA SER A 215 2.66 -30.83 -8.63
C SER A 215 2.91 -29.34 -8.87
N ALA A 216 2.99 -28.57 -7.78
CA ALA A 216 3.36 -27.15 -7.81
C ALA A 216 4.88 -26.93 -8.04
N LYS A 217 5.70 -27.98 -7.97
CA LYS A 217 7.15 -27.86 -8.12
C LYS A 217 7.50 -27.31 -9.51
N GLY A 218 8.20 -26.18 -9.54
CA GLY A 218 8.59 -25.50 -10.78
C GLY A 218 7.43 -24.77 -11.48
N CYS A 219 6.26 -24.68 -10.87
CA CYS A 219 5.17 -23.85 -11.38
C CYS A 219 5.36 -22.38 -11.00
N GLY A 220 4.97 -21.52 -11.92
CA GLY A 220 4.91 -20.07 -11.76
C GLY A 220 3.86 -19.51 -12.69
N VAL A 221 3.25 -18.41 -12.29
CA VAL A 221 2.24 -17.68 -13.07
C VAL A 221 2.88 -16.41 -13.61
N GLY A 222 2.81 -16.22 -14.92
CA GLY A 222 3.18 -15.00 -15.60
C GLY A 222 1.93 -14.21 -15.99
N LEU A 223 1.93 -12.91 -15.69
CA LEU A 223 0.86 -11.98 -16.08
C LEU A 223 1.43 -10.96 -17.05
N TYR A 224 0.76 -10.78 -18.19
CA TYR A 224 1.08 -9.74 -19.16
C TYR A 224 -0.19 -8.97 -19.48
N LEU A 225 -0.13 -7.65 -19.35
CA LEU A 225 -1.18 -6.71 -19.72
C LEU A 225 -0.63 -5.81 -20.82
N ASP A 226 -1.27 -5.83 -21.98
CA ASP A 226 -0.87 -5.02 -23.13
C ASP A 226 -1.37 -3.56 -23.00
N PRO A 227 -0.99 -2.64 -23.91
CA PRO A 227 -1.43 -1.24 -23.88
C PRO A 227 -2.95 -1.03 -23.94
N GLU A 228 -3.71 -1.98 -24.48
CA GLU A 228 -5.17 -1.95 -24.56
C GLU A 228 -5.84 -2.60 -23.34
N ASN A 229 -5.06 -3.07 -22.38
CA ASN A 229 -5.45 -3.83 -21.19
C ASN A 229 -6.01 -5.25 -21.48
N ASN A 230 -5.61 -5.89 -22.58
CA ASN A 230 -5.85 -7.33 -22.75
C ASN A 230 -4.89 -8.12 -21.85
N LEU A 231 -5.44 -8.96 -20.98
CA LEU A 231 -4.70 -9.72 -19.98
C LEU A 231 -4.39 -11.12 -20.51
N THR A 232 -3.11 -11.45 -20.65
CA THR A 232 -2.66 -12.83 -20.89
C THR A 232 -2.09 -13.43 -19.60
N VAL A 233 -2.60 -14.60 -19.21
CA VAL A 233 -2.13 -15.35 -18.04
C VAL A 233 -1.48 -16.66 -18.50
N ARG A 234 -0.20 -16.86 -18.17
CA ARG A 234 0.60 -18.03 -18.60
C ARG A 234 1.18 -18.80 -17.43
N GLY A 235 1.67 -20.00 -17.73
CA GLY A 235 2.43 -20.83 -16.80
C GLY A 235 1.56 -21.91 -16.17
N CYS A 236 1.79 -22.20 -14.89
CA CYS A 236 1.02 -23.24 -14.21
C CYS A 236 0.84 -23.01 -12.71
N VAL A 237 -0.12 -23.74 -12.16
CA VAL A 237 -0.34 -23.95 -10.72
C VAL A 237 -0.47 -25.44 -10.44
N GLY A 238 -0.04 -25.90 -9.27
CA GLY A 238 -0.16 -27.29 -8.88
C GLY A 238 -1.53 -27.65 -8.30
N LEU A 239 -1.97 -28.90 -8.46
CA LEU A 239 -3.10 -29.45 -7.72
C LEU A 239 -2.88 -29.27 -6.21
N GLY A 240 -3.88 -28.76 -5.51
CA GLY A 240 -3.81 -28.48 -4.07
C GLY A 240 -2.97 -27.26 -3.67
N GLN A 241 -2.34 -26.55 -4.63
CA GLN A 241 -1.66 -25.29 -4.37
C GLN A 241 -2.66 -24.20 -3.97
N TRP A 242 -2.25 -23.30 -3.06
CA TRP A 242 -3.00 -22.07 -2.82
C TRP A 242 -3.10 -21.22 -4.07
N ALA A 243 -4.24 -20.54 -4.19
CA ALA A 243 -4.45 -19.55 -5.25
C ALA A 243 -3.33 -18.52 -5.27
N VAL A 244 -2.74 -18.30 -6.45
CA VAL A 244 -1.76 -17.23 -6.67
C VAL A 244 -2.53 -15.94 -6.87
N GLN A 245 -2.37 -14.99 -5.95
CA GLN A 245 -2.96 -13.67 -6.06
C GLN A 245 -1.87 -12.64 -6.34
N GLN A 246 -2.02 -11.88 -7.43
CA GLN A 246 -1.09 -10.83 -7.80
C GLN A 246 -1.85 -9.56 -8.18
N ARG A 247 -1.30 -8.42 -7.79
CA ARG A 247 -1.80 -7.10 -8.19
C ARG A 247 -0.83 -6.50 -9.21
N ILE A 248 -1.34 -6.07 -10.36
CA ILE A 248 -0.55 -5.49 -11.45
C ILE A 248 -0.99 -4.05 -11.75
N ALA A 249 -0.15 -3.29 -12.44
CA ALA A 249 -0.49 -1.95 -12.92
C ALA A 249 -1.41 -2.02 -14.15
N ILE A 250 -2.46 -1.21 -14.18
CA ILE A 250 -3.24 -0.95 -15.38
C ILE A 250 -2.38 -0.17 -16.38
N LYS A 251 -2.37 -0.57 -17.65
CA LYS A 251 -1.56 0.08 -18.70
C LYS A 251 -2.24 1.31 -19.27
N ASN A 252 -3.55 1.24 -19.49
CA ASN A 252 -4.35 2.33 -19.99
C ASN A 252 -5.50 2.66 -19.02
N PRO A 253 -5.27 3.58 -18.06
CA PRO A 253 -6.29 3.97 -17.08
C PRO A 253 -7.55 4.56 -17.71
N PHE A 254 -7.44 5.22 -18.86
CA PHE A 254 -8.58 5.82 -19.54
C PHE A 254 -9.55 4.76 -20.05
N VAL A 255 -9.08 3.78 -20.84
CA VAL A 255 -9.92 2.68 -21.36
C VAL A 255 -10.55 1.88 -20.21
N TYR A 256 -9.78 1.63 -19.15
CA TYR A 256 -10.26 0.93 -17.97
C TYR A 256 -11.44 1.68 -17.31
N ALA A 257 -11.29 2.97 -17.07
CA ALA A 257 -12.33 3.80 -16.50
C ALA A 257 -13.53 4.01 -17.45
N GLN A 258 -13.29 4.05 -18.76
CA GLN A 258 -14.31 4.26 -19.79
C GLN A 258 -15.42 3.21 -19.66
N GLY A 259 -15.05 1.93 -19.68
CA GLY A 259 -16.03 0.86 -19.53
C GLY A 259 -16.59 0.76 -18.11
N MET A 260 -15.82 1.13 -17.08
CA MET A 260 -16.37 1.21 -15.71
C MET A 260 -17.51 2.24 -15.61
N ILE A 261 -17.34 3.44 -16.19
CA ILE A 261 -18.38 4.48 -16.21
C ILE A 261 -19.63 3.99 -16.95
N ILE A 262 -19.45 3.38 -18.13
CA ILE A 262 -20.57 2.84 -18.92
C ILE A 262 -21.32 1.78 -18.11
N ASN A 263 -20.60 0.86 -17.47
CA ASN A 263 -21.19 -0.21 -16.67
C ASN A 263 -21.91 0.31 -15.43
N GLU A 264 -21.34 1.28 -14.70
CA GLU A 264 -21.98 1.85 -13.52
C GLU A 264 -23.23 2.68 -13.88
N LEU A 265 -23.23 3.40 -15.00
CA LEU A 265 -24.44 4.06 -15.52
C LEU A 265 -25.53 3.03 -15.90
N ALA A 266 -25.15 1.94 -16.57
CA ALA A 266 -26.08 0.87 -16.92
C ALA A 266 -26.68 0.19 -15.67
N LYS A 267 -25.88 -0.12 -14.65
CA LYS A 267 -26.36 -0.63 -13.35
C LYS A 267 -27.26 0.38 -12.63
N ALA A 268 -27.03 1.67 -12.84
CA ALA A 268 -27.90 2.72 -12.35
C ALA A 268 -29.19 2.87 -13.19
N ASN A 269 -29.40 2.09 -14.25
CA ASN A 269 -30.49 2.25 -15.22
C ASN A 269 -30.50 3.64 -15.88
N ILE A 270 -29.33 4.22 -16.10
CA ILE A 270 -29.15 5.49 -16.79
C ILE A 270 -28.59 5.21 -18.18
N LYS A 271 -29.36 5.54 -19.22
CA LYS A 271 -28.93 5.36 -20.60
C LYS A 271 -27.95 6.45 -21.01
N LEU A 272 -26.73 6.09 -21.43
CA LEU A 272 -25.80 7.01 -22.07
C LEU A 272 -25.96 6.90 -23.60
N ASN A 273 -26.40 7.96 -24.26
CA ASN A 273 -26.49 8.00 -25.73
C ASN A 273 -25.23 8.57 -26.39
N GLY A 274 -24.43 9.36 -25.66
CA GLY A 274 -23.11 9.79 -26.10
C GLY A 274 -22.00 8.79 -25.78
N GLN A 275 -20.77 9.29 -25.70
CA GLN A 275 -19.57 8.51 -25.39
C GLN A 275 -18.91 8.97 -24.10
N VAL A 276 -18.07 8.11 -23.53
CA VAL A 276 -17.13 8.52 -22.48
C VAL A 276 -15.84 8.96 -23.16
N VAL A 277 -15.46 10.23 -23.00
CA VAL A 277 -14.34 10.86 -23.71
C VAL A 277 -13.42 11.61 -22.74
N LEU A 278 -12.20 11.87 -23.18
CA LEU A 278 -11.23 12.70 -22.47
C LEU A 278 -11.19 14.08 -23.12
N ALA A 279 -11.60 15.12 -22.40
CA ALA A 279 -11.61 16.50 -22.91
C ALA A 279 -11.53 17.50 -21.75
N ARG A 280 -11.25 18.77 -22.05
CA ARG A 280 -11.20 19.81 -21.02
C ARG A 280 -12.63 20.24 -20.67
N ALA A 281 -12.96 20.24 -19.39
CA ALA A 281 -14.26 20.73 -18.96
C ALA A 281 -14.36 22.26 -19.16
N PRO A 282 -15.49 22.80 -19.65
CA PRO A 282 -15.70 24.23 -19.75
C PRO A 282 -15.87 24.85 -18.36
N ALA A 283 -15.63 26.16 -18.25
CA ALA A 283 -15.98 26.91 -17.05
C ALA A 283 -17.50 27.06 -16.91
N GLY A 284 -18.00 27.24 -15.68
CA GLY A 284 -19.41 27.54 -15.43
C GLY A 284 -20.38 26.35 -15.51
N THR A 285 -19.88 25.12 -15.43
CA THR A 285 -20.73 23.92 -15.32
C THR A 285 -21.48 23.86 -13.98
N LEU A 286 -22.71 23.37 -13.98
CA LEU A 286 -23.52 23.13 -12.78
C LEU A 286 -23.00 21.91 -12.01
N LEU A 287 -22.61 22.08 -10.75
CA LEU A 287 -22.20 20.99 -9.88
C LEU A 287 -23.38 20.08 -9.50
N ILE A 288 -23.25 18.78 -9.74
CA ILE A 288 -24.26 17.76 -9.40
C ILE A 288 -23.90 17.11 -8.06
N ALA A 289 -22.63 16.67 -7.90
CA ALA A 289 -22.18 15.98 -6.71
C ALA A 289 -20.68 16.17 -6.46
N THR A 290 -20.28 16.03 -5.20
CA THR A 290 -18.88 16.04 -4.78
C THR A 290 -18.60 14.85 -3.87
N ARG A 291 -17.47 14.19 -4.07
CA ARG A 291 -16.89 13.18 -3.19
C ARG A 291 -15.53 13.65 -2.72
N TYR A 292 -15.34 13.61 -1.42
CA TYR A 292 -14.09 13.98 -0.77
C TYR A 292 -13.26 12.74 -0.48
N SER A 293 -11.95 12.85 -0.65
CA SER A 293 -11.01 11.83 -0.15
C SER A 293 -10.98 11.81 1.39
N LYS A 294 -10.22 10.86 1.93
CA LYS A 294 -9.71 10.99 3.30
C LYS A 294 -8.82 12.24 3.42
N PRO A 295 -8.69 12.82 4.63
CA PRO A 295 -7.76 13.93 4.86
C PRO A 295 -6.29 13.51 4.65
N ILE A 296 -5.41 14.46 4.35
CA ILE A 296 -3.96 14.21 4.13
C ILE A 296 -3.33 13.44 5.29
N SER A 297 -3.71 13.72 6.54
CA SER A 297 -3.25 12.96 7.71
C SER A 297 -3.43 11.44 7.59
N GLN A 298 -4.54 11.00 6.98
CA GLN A 298 -4.82 9.59 6.74
C GLN A 298 -4.21 9.09 5.43
N LEU A 299 -4.23 9.89 4.37
CA LEU A 299 -3.61 9.53 3.10
C LEU A 299 -2.10 9.32 3.25
N MET A 300 -1.42 10.09 4.10
CA MET A 300 -0.03 9.86 4.46
C MET A 300 0.20 8.49 5.09
N ALA A 301 -0.73 8.00 5.91
CA ALA A 301 -0.64 6.65 6.47
C ALA A 301 -0.84 5.59 5.37
N ASP A 302 -1.79 5.82 4.45
CA ASP A 302 -2.00 5.00 3.26
C ASP A 302 -0.80 5.04 2.29
N THR A 303 0.02 6.10 2.34
CA THR A 303 1.31 6.21 1.64
C THR A 303 2.45 5.47 2.38
N LEU A 304 2.76 5.90 3.62
CA LEU A 304 4.00 5.55 4.31
C LEU A 304 3.99 4.13 4.86
N LYS A 305 2.84 3.64 5.36
CA LYS A 305 2.73 2.29 5.94
C LYS A 305 2.97 1.20 4.89
N PRO A 306 2.19 1.11 3.79
CA PRO A 306 2.43 0.12 2.74
C PRO A 306 3.56 0.53 1.79
N SER A 307 4.05 1.77 1.88
CA SER A 307 5.04 2.35 0.95
C SER A 307 4.49 2.53 -0.47
N ASP A 308 3.27 3.04 -0.59
CA ASP A 308 2.58 3.18 -1.87
C ASP A 308 3.21 4.28 -2.75
N ASN A 309 3.69 3.91 -3.94
CA ASN A 309 4.34 4.84 -4.85
C ASN A 309 3.36 5.82 -5.49
N LEU A 310 2.19 5.32 -5.91
CA LEU A 310 1.19 6.15 -6.61
C LEU A 310 0.66 7.25 -5.70
N TYR A 311 0.43 6.94 -4.42
CA TYR A 311 0.02 7.93 -3.44
C TYR A 311 1.10 9.00 -3.24
N ALA A 312 2.35 8.60 -2.99
CA ALA A 312 3.43 9.55 -2.76
C ALA A 312 3.67 10.47 -3.95
N ASP A 313 3.60 9.92 -5.15
CA ASP A 313 3.80 10.65 -6.39
C ASP A 313 2.65 11.61 -6.70
N SER A 314 1.39 11.19 -6.46
CA SER A 314 0.25 12.10 -6.56
C SER A 314 0.34 13.24 -5.53
N LEU A 315 0.60 12.92 -4.26
CA LEU A 315 0.71 13.91 -3.18
C LEU A 315 1.87 14.88 -3.44
N TYR A 316 2.99 14.40 -3.97
CA TYR A 316 4.13 15.22 -4.37
C TYR A 316 3.77 16.23 -5.46
N LEU A 317 3.11 15.79 -6.54
CA LEU A 317 2.67 16.68 -7.62
C LEU A 317 1.61 17.68 -7.14
N HIS A 318 0.70 17.26 -6.26
CA HIS A 318 -0.33 18.14 -5.69
C HIS A 318 0.23 19.19 -4.74
N ALA A 319 1.20 18.81 -3.90
CA ALA A 319 1.93 19.76 -3.07
C ALA A 319 2.62 20.82 -3.95
N ALA A 320 3.30 20.37 -5.01
CA ALA A 320 3.98 21.27 -5.93
C ALA A 320 3.00 22.18 -6.66
N ALA A 321 1.86 21.64 -7.11
CA ALA A 321 0.82 22.41 -7.77
C ALA A 321 0.19 23.45 -6.84
N LYS A 322 -0.03 23.10 -5.56
CA LYS A 322 -0.54 24.02 -4.53
C LYS A 322 0.43 25.18 -4.29
N ILE A 323 1.73 24.91 -4.18
CA ILE A 323 2.77 25.91 -3.97
C ILE A 323 2.91 26.83 -5.19
N LYS A 324 2.84 26.25 -6.40
CA LYS A 324 3.01 26.99 -7.65
C LYS A 324 1.76 27.75 -8.08
N GLY A 325 0.57 27.30 -7.66
CA GLY A 325 -0.74 27.84 -8.05
C GLY A 325 -1.34 27.22 -9.32
N ALA A 326 -0.71 26.20 -9.91
CA ALA A 326 -1.17 25.50 -11.10
C ALA A 326 -0.54 24.09 -11.18
N PRO A 327 -1.14 23.14 -11.93
CA PRO A 327 -0.53 21.83 -12.19
C PRO A 327 0.89 21.95 -12.75
N VAL A 328 1.77 21.04 -12.34
CA VAL A 328 3.18 20.98 -12.76
C VAL A 328 3.56 19.57 -13.17
N ASP A 329 4.51 19.44 -14.09
CA ASP A 329 5.15 18.15 -14.40
C ASP A 329 6.27 17.81 -13.40
N TRP A 330 6.88 16.63 -13.53
CA TRP A 330 7.97 16.16 -12.67
C TRP A 330 9.19 17.09 -12.63
N LYS A 331 9.58 17.64 -13.78
CA LYS A 331 10.76 18.50 -13.90
C LYS A 331 10.51 19.84 -13.22
N GLN A 332 9.29 20.36 -13.32
CA GLN A 332 8.83 21.58 -12.67
C GLN A 332 8.60 21.38 -11.16
N ALA A 333 8.07 20.23 -10.74
CA ALA A 333 7.77 19.93 -9.35
C ALA A 333 9.04 19.88 -8.47
N GLN A 334 10.14 19.32 -8.98
CA GLN A 334 11.39 19.17 -8.25
C GLN A 334 11.91 20.48 -7.61
N PRO A 335 12.21 21.56 -8.37
CA PRO A 335 12.68 22.79 -7.77
C PRO A 335 11.62 23.45 -6.87
N VAL A 336 10.32 23.29 -7.16
CA VAL A 336 9.23 23.83 -6.33
C VAL A 336 9.25 23.22 -4.94
N ILE A 337 9.23 21.88 -4.85
CA ILE A 337 9.24 21.16 -3.58
C ILE A 337 10.53 21.39 -2.80
N LYS A 338 11.68 21.34 -3.50
CA LYS A 338 12.99 21.50 -2.87
C LYS A 338 13.16 22.89 -2.25
N ASN A 339 12.81 23.93 -2.99
CA ASN A 339 12.90 25.31 -2.51
C ASN A 339 11.89 25.58 -1.39
N PHE A 340 10.67 25.02 -1.50
CA PHE A 340 9.67 25.10 -0.44
C PHE A 340 10.19 24.48 0.85
N LEU A 341 10.63 23.21 0.83
CA LEU A 341 11.16 22.55 2.02
C LEU A 341 12.37 23.29 2.59
N GLN A 342 13.31 23.72 1.76
CA GLN A 342 14.47 24.48 2.23
C GLN A 342 14.06 25.78 2.91
N LYS A 343 13.09 26.52 2.35
CA LYS A 343 12.57 27.77 2.93
C LYS A 343 11.88 27.53 4.28
N GLU A 344 11.03 26.52 4.36
CA GLU A 344 10.23 26.25 5.56
C GLU A 344 11.03 25.58 6.69
N THR A 345 12.06 24.81 6.35
CA THR A 345 12.83 24.00 7.32
C THR A 345 14.24 24.53 7.61
N GLY A 346 14.80 25.35 6.72
CA GLY A 346 16.20 25.79 6.78
C GLY A 346 17.24 24.72 6.37
N ILE A 347 16.80 23.55 5.90
CA ILE A 347 17.70 22.45 5.48
C ILE A 347 18.32 22.80 4.12
N ASP A 348 19.66 22.72 4.00
CA ASP A 348 20.33 22.87 2.72
C ASP A 348 20.03 21.67 1.81
N LEU A 349 19.24 21.91 0.76
CA LEU A 349 18.82 20.93 -0.23
C LEU A 349 19.41 21.24 -1.62
N LYS A 350 20.41 22.12 -1.74
CA LYS A 350 20.95 22.52 -3.06
C LYS A 350 21.44 21.32 -3.89
N ASP A 351 22.12 20.37 -3.24
CA ASP A 351 22.75 19.21 -3.87
C ASP A 351 21.82 17.97 -3.91
N SER A 352 20.63 18.05 -3.31
CA SER A 352 19.66 16.95 -3.37
C SER A 352 18.86 16.96 -4.67
N ILE A 353 18.42 15.76 -5.07
CA ILE A 353 17.67 15.51 -6.31
C ILE A 353 16.37 14.77 -5.93
N PHE A 354 15.23 15.40 -6.24
CA PHE A 354 13.87 14.95 -5.91
C PHE A 354 13.11 14.73 -7.23
N THR A 355 13.50 13.71 -7.98
CA THR A 355 12.93 13.44 -9.31
C THR A 355 11.47 12.98 -9.22
N ASP A 356 11.11 12.29 -8.14
CA ASP A 356 9.76 11.84 -7.84
C ASP A 356 9.47 11.94 -6.33
N GLY A 357 8.23 11.67 -5.92
CA GLY A 357 7.86 11.60 -4.51
C GLY A 357 8.07 10.21 -3.91
N SER A 358 7.93 9.17 -4.74
CA SER A 358 7.95 7.78 -4.30
C SER A 358 9.34 7.24 -3.95
N GLY A 359 10.40 7.79 -4.55
CA GLY A 359 11.76 7.29 -4.40
C GLY A 359 12.09 6.10 -5.30
N LEU A 360 11.24 5.76 -6.28
CA LEU A 360 11.50 4.66 -7.22
C LEU A 360 12.48 5.09 -8.32
N SER A 361 12.59 6.39 -8.63
CA SER A 361 13.60 6.91 -9.55
C SER A 361 15.02 6.69 -9.01
N ARG A 362 15.88 6.15 -9.87
CA ARG A 362 17.31 5.96 -9.61
C ARG A 362 18.09 7.28 -9.56
N TYR A 363 17.46 8.39 -9.97
CA TYR A 363 18.09 9.71 -9.99
C TYR A 363 17.95 10.48 -8.68
N ASN A 364 17.05 10.04 -7.79
CA ASN A 364 16.90 10.66 -6.48
C ASN A 364 18.19 10.59 -5.68
N LEU A 365 18.56 11.68 -5.00
CA LEU A 365 19.73 11.76 -4.15
C LEU A 365 19.45 12.64 -2.93
N VAL A 366 19.71 12.11 -1.74
CA VAL A 366 19.66 12.83 -0.45
C VAL A 366 20.79 12.35 0.46
N THR A 367 21.13 13.13 1.48
CA THR A 367 22.10 12.72 2.50
C THR A 367 21.41 12.16 3.76
N PRO A 368 22.08 11.28 4.52
CA PRO A 368 21.68 10.95 5.88
C PRO A 368 21.42 12.18 6.76
N GLU A 369 22.27 13.20 6.66
CA GLU A 369 22.16 14.45 7.43
C GLU A 369 20.90 15.25 7.06
N GLN A 370 20.57 15.39 5.77
CA GLN A 370 19.33 16.04 5.32
C GLN A 370 18.08 15.32 5.85
N THR A 371 18.13 13.98 5.86
CA THR A 371 17.03 13.16 6.40
C THR A 371 16.92 13.32 7.91
N MET A 372 18.05 13.32 8.62
CA MET A 372 18.10 13.58 10.06
C MET A 372 17.54 14.95 10.41
N ALA A 373 17.96 15.99 9.70
CA ALA A 373 17.49 17.36 9.90
C ALA A 373 15.97 17.47 9.69
N LEU A 374 15.41 16.80 8.67
CA LEU A 374 13.97 16.75 8.45
C LEU A 374 13.24 16.06 9.62
N LEU A 375 13.71 14.90 10.07
CA LEU A 375 13.10 14.18 11.19
C LEU A 375 13.14 15.01 12.49
N LYS A 376 14.28 15.68 12.77
CA LYS A 376 14.40 16.60 13.90
C LYS A 376 13.41 17.76 13.80
N PHE A 377 13.32 18.39 12.64
CA PHE A 377 12.40 19.50 12.38
C PHE A 377 10.95 19.10 12.64
N LEU A 378 10.51 17.97 12.07
CA LEU A 378 9.14 17.48 12.20
C LEU A 378 8.81 17.11 13.64
N TYR A 379 9.73 16.45 14.35
CA TYR A 379 9.54 16.08 15.75
C TYR A 379 9.35 17.29 16.67
N GLN A 380 10.05 18.39 16.42
CA GLN A 380 10.02 19.59 17.25
C GLN A 380 8.79 20.49 17.02
N ARG A 381 7.96 20.19 16.02
CA ARG A 381 6.80 21.02 15.63
C ARG A 381 5.50 20.29 15.98
N PHE A 382 4.88 20.68 17.10
CA PHE A 382 3.68 20.04 17.66
C PHE A 382 2.56 19.74 16.62
N PRO A 383 2.20 20.66 15.70
CA PRO A 383 1.15 20.36 14.71
C PRO A 383 1.54 19.30 13.66
N LEU A 384 2.84 19.10 13.42
CA LEU A 384 3.34 18.18 12.40
C LEU A 384 3.74 16.83 12.99
N SER A 385 4.25 16.83 14.23
CA SER A 385 4.89 15.67 14.83
C SER A 385 3.93 14.47 14.96
N TYR A 386 2.72 14.69 15.47
CA TYR A 386 1.75 13.60 15.67
C TYR A 386 1.28 12.99 14.36
N GLU A 387 0.87 13.82 13.40
CA GLU A 387 0.39 13.36 12.10
C GLU A 387 1.48 12.56 11.36
N TYR A 388 2.69 13.10 11.34
CA TYR A 388 3.79 12.50 10.62
C TYR A 388 4.27 11.19 11.28
N ILE A 389 4.42 11.17 12.60
CA ILE A 389 4.84 9.96 13.34
C ILE A 389 3.73 8.89 13.30
N ALA A 390 2.45 9.28 13.32
CA ALA A 390 1.32 8.37 13.21
C ALA A 390 1.31 7.61 11.88
N ALA A 391 1.65 8.30 10.79
CA ALA A 391 1.68 7.75 9.44
C ALA A 391 2.82 6.74 9.21
N LEU A 392 3.92 6.79 9.98
CA LEU A 392 5.03 5.86 9.82
C LEU A 392 4.66 4.39 10.16
N PRO A 393 5.26 3.39 9.48
CA PRO A 393 5.15 1.99 9.86
C PRO A 393 5.64 1.74 11.29
N ILE A 394 4.95 0.86 12.01
CA ILE A 394 5.24 0.46 13.39
C ILE A 394 5.88 -0.94 13.40
N SER A 395 7.07 -1.03 13.98
CA SER A 395 7.78 -2.29 14.27
C SER A 395 6.88 -3.40 14.79
N GLY A 396 6.87 -4.52 14.06
CA GLY A 396 6.17 -5.74 14.43
C GLY A 396 4.64 -5.62 14.49
N ARG A 397 4.04 -4.55 13.95
CA ARG A 397 2.58 -4.34 13.94
C ARG A 397 1.99 -4.05 12.57
N ASP A 398 2.55 -3.13 11.80
CA ASP A 398 1.92 -2.69 10.56
C ASP A 398 2.92 -2.32 9.45
N GLY A 399 2.35 -2.09 8.26
CA GLY A 399 3.09 -1.66 7.09
C GLY A 399 4.29 -2.53 6.75
N THR A 400 5.32 -1.89 6.22
CA THR A 400 6.58 -2.55 5.83
C THR A 400 7.44 -3.04 7.01
N LEU A 401 7.09 -2.70 8.25
CA LEU A 401 7.76 -3.19 9.47
C LEU A 401 6.99 -4.31 10.19
N GLN A 402 5.81 -4.71 9.71
CA GLN A 402 4.96 -5.71 10.38
C GLN A 402 5.66 -7.05 10.67
N LYS A 403 6.65 -7.45 9.84
CA LYS A 403 7.42 -8.70 9.99
C LYS A 403 8.81 -8.51 10.61
N ARG A 404 9.19 -7.28 10.99
CA ARG A 404 10.49 -6.92 11.57
C ARG A 404 10.29 -6.49 13.01
N PHE A 405 11.31 -6.67 13.86
CA PHE A 405 11.29 -6.17 15.25
C PHE A 405 10.11 -6.70 16.10
N LYS A 406 9.83 -8.01 16.07
CA LYS A 406 8.65 -8.58 16.75
C LYS A 406 8.87 -9.01 18.19
N THR A 407 10.10 -8.95 18.70
CA THR A 407 10.37 -9.37 20.08
C THR A 407 9.80 -8.35 21.07
N PRO A 408 9.48 -8.74 22.32
CA PRO A 408 8.87 -7.83 23.30
C PRO A 408 9.68 -6.56 23.58
N ASN A 409 10.99 -6.54 23.38
CA ASN A 409 11.79 -5.33 23.63
C ASN A 409 11.97 -4.47 22.36
N GLN A 410 11.30 -4.81 21.25
CA GLN A 410 11.42 -4.11 19.97
C GLN A 410 10.07 -3.74 19.36
N GLN A 411 9.06 -4.61 19.53
CA GLN A 411 7.74 -4.44 18.92
C GLN A 411 7.05 -3.18 19.44
N GLY A 412 6.69 -2.28 18.53
CA GLY A 412 6.05 -0.99 18.83
C GLY A 412 7.02 0.15 19.18
N PHE A 413 8.32 -0.12 19.34
CA PHE A 413 9.31 0.87 19.78
C PHE A 413 10.03 1.58 18.63
N VAL A 414 9.87 1.11 17.39
CA VAL A 414 10.39 1.75 16.18
C VAL A 414 9.23 2.18 15.30
N ARG A 415 9.25 3.44 14.87
CA ARG A 415 8.40 4.02 13.83
C ARG A 415 9.28 4.55 12.70
N ALA A 416 9.35 3.84 11.58
CA ALA A 416 10.33 4.17 10.55
C ALA A 416 9.88 3.81 9.14
N LYS A 417 10.31 4.62 8.18
CA LYS A 417 10.09 4.37 6.76
C LYS A 417 11.20 3.48 6.21
N THR A 418 10.80 2.40 5.58
CA THR A 418 11.69 1.50 4.85
C THR A 418 11.90 1.97 3.40
N GLY A 419 13.02 1.60 2.79
CA GLY A 419 13.21 1.66 1.35
C GLY A 419 13.99 0.44 0.86
N THR A 420 13.63 -0.09 -0.30
CA THR A 420 14.30 -1.25 -0.90
C THR A 420 14.20 -1.22 -2.40
N MET A 421 15.34 -1.35 -3.06
CA MET A 421 15.47 -1.60 -4.48
C MET A 421 16.67 -2.53 -4.69
N THR A 422 16.83 -3.11 -5.88
CA THR A 422 18.06 -3.87 -6.20
C THR A 422 19.27 -2.98 -5.99
N GLY A 423 20.16 -3.37 -5.06
CA GLY A 423 21.36 -2.63 -4.70
C GLY A 423 21.21 -1.59 -3.59
N MET A 424 20.00 -1.33 -3.09
CA MET A 424 19.72 -0.25 -2.13
C MET A 424 18.80 -0.68 -0.99
N ASN A 425 19.16 -0.32 0.24
CA ASN A 425 18.31 -0.47 1.41
C ASN A 425 18.39 0.79 2.28
N SER A 426 17.24 1.24 2.77
CA SER A 426 17.18 2.38 3.69
C SER A 426 16.17 2.15 4.81
N LEU A 427 16.43 2.75 5.96
CA LEU A 427 15.55 2.78 7.12
C LEU A 427 15.81 4.06 7.90
N SER A 428 14.78 4.91 8.02
CA SER A 428 14.89 6.16 8.79
C SER A 428 13.60 6.45 9.53
N GLY A 429 13.70 7.06 10.71
CA GLY A 429 12.56 7.40 11.55
C GLY A 429 12.95 7.56 13.00
N TYR A 430 12.06 7.13 13.90
CA TYR A 430 12.20 7.30 15.33
C TYR A 430 12.23 5.95 16.03
N LEU A 431 12.98 5.87 17.13
CA LEU A 431 12.90 4.75 18.05
C LEU A 431 12.93 5.22 19.50
N TYR A 432 12.29 4.44 20.37
CA TYR A 432 12.27 4.65 21.81
C TYR A 432 13.19 3.63 22.48
N THR A 433 14.20 4.12 23.18
CA THR A 433 15.19 3.28 23.87
C THR A 433 14.60 2.66 25.15
N ALA A 434 15.28 1.64 25.68
CA ALA A 434 14.87 0.95 26.91
C ALA A 434 14.74 1.88 28.14
N ASN A 435 15.43 3.02 28.17
CA ASN A 435 15.36 4.02 29.24
C ASN A 435 14.50 5.25 28.89
N GLY A 436 13.71 5.19 27.81
CA GLY A 436 12.72 6.22 27.47
C GLY A 436 13.24 7.40 26.65
N HIS A 437 14.49 7.38 26.18
CA HIS A 437 14.98 8.40 25.24
C HIS A 437 14.39 8.17 23.85
N THR A 438 14.03 9.25 23.16
CA THR A 438 13.60 9.22 21.76
C THR A 438 14.80 9.49 20.87
N LEU A 439 15.17 8.53 20.03
CA LEU A 439 16.21 8.73 19.02
C LEU A 439 15.57 8.93 17.65
N ALA A 440 16.13 9.85 16.86
CA ALA A 440 15.98 9.86 15.41
C ALA A 440 17.18 9.15 14.77
N PHE A 441 16.93 8.46 13.66
CA PHE A 441 17.98 7.83 12.88
C PHE A 441 17.68 7.90 11.38
N ALA A 442 18.73 7.97 10.57
CA ALA A 442 18.66 7.84 9.13
C ALA A 442 19.77 6.91 8.64
N MET A 443 19.42 5.86 7.89
CA MET A 443 20.37 4.86 7.40
C MET A 443 20.15 4.54 5.93
N TYR A 444 21.24 4.55 5.15
CA TYR A 444 21.26 4.33 3.71
C TYR A 444 22.40 3.40 3.30
N ILE A 445 22.06 2.30 2.63
CA ILE A 445 23.01 1.39 2.01
C ILE A 445 22.76 1.44 0.51
N ASN A 446 23.82 1.73 -0.27
CA ASN A 446 23.78 1.69 -1.73
C ASN A 446 24.89 0.82 -2.30
N ARG A 447 24.70 0.37 -3.55
CA ARG A 447 25.68 -0.41 -4.31
C ARG A 447 26.06 -1.72 -3.61
N LEU A 448 25.10 -2.36 -2.96
CA LEU A 448 25.30 -3.67 -2.34
C LEU A 448 24.76 -4.77 -3.28
N PRO A 449 25.62 -5.54 -3.97
CA PRO A 449 25.19 -6.58 -4.90
C PRO A 449 24.33 -7.64 -4.21
N GLY A 450 23.37 -8.22 -4.95
CA GLY A 450 22.55 -9.33 -4.44
C GLY A 450 21.11 -9.28 -4.92
N LYS A 451 20.22 -9.90 -4.13
CA LYS A 451 18.80 -10.08 -4.47
C LYS A 451 18.03 -8.74 -4.44
N PRO A 452 16.90 -8.61 -5.18
CA PRO A 452 16.06 -7.41 -5.20
C PRO A 452 15.54 -6.95 -3.82
N ALA A 453 15.39 -7.87 -2.85
CA ALA A 453 15.02 -7.54 -1.47
C ALA A 453 16.13 -6.79 -0.68
N GLY A 454 17.34 -6.73 -1.24
CA GLY A 454 18.52 -6.05 -0.70
C GLY A 454 19.13 -6.78 0.51
N PRO A 455 20.39 -7.26 0.42
CA PRO A 455 21.02 -7.96 1.54
C PRO A 455 21.43 -7.02 2.70
N GLY A 456 21.17 -5.72 2.60
CA GLY A 456 21.48 -4.75 3.65
C GLY A 456 20.46 -4.72 4.79
N ARG A 457 19.25 -5.29 4.62
CA ARG A 457 18.19 -5.25 5.66
C ARG A 457 18.64 -5.81 7.02
N PRO A 458 19.32 -6.98 7.10
CA PRO A 458 19.78 -7.51 8.39
C PRO A 458 20.75 -6.57 9.12
N LEU A 459 21.62 -5.87 8.40
CA LEU A 459 22.52 -4.88 9.01
C LEU A 459 21.75 -3.68 9.57
N LEU A 460 20.78 -3.14 8.82
CA LEU A 460 19.92 -2.05 9.31
C LEU A 460 19.12 -2.47 10.55
N ASP A 461 18.62 -3.71 10.58
CA ASP A 461 17.89 -4.26 11.73
C ASP A 461 18.78 -4.47 12.94
N ALA A 462 20.01 -4.93 12.74
CA ALA A 462 21.00 -5.10 13.80
C ALA A 462 21.41 -3.75 14.42
N LEU A 463 21.65 -2.73 13.60
CA LEU A 463 21.94 -1.37 14.06
C LEU A 463 20.76 -0.78 14.86
N CYS A 464 19.54 -0.89 14.34
CA CYS A 464 18.35 -0.43 15.05
C CYS A 464 18.15 -1.19 16.39
N THR A 465 18.41 -2.49 16.40
CA THR A 465 18.39 -3.31 17.62
C THR A 465 19.43 -2.86 18.63
N TYR A 466 20.65 -2.55 18.19
CA TYR A 466 21.70 -2.01 19.03
C TYR A 466 21.27 -0.70 19.69
N PHE A 467 20.73 0.25 18.91
CA PHE A 467 20.28 1.55 19.42
C PHE A 467 19.06 1.47 20.36
N LEU A 468 18.13 0.53 20.13
CA LEU A 468 17.02 0.28 21.07
C LEU A 468 17.50 -0.09 22.48
N GLN A 469 18.66 -0.73 22.60
CA GLN A 469 19.25 -1.18 23.86
C GLN A 469 20.12 -0.12 24.55
N GLN A 470 20.43 0.99 23.89
CA GLN A 470 21.30 2.01 24.46
C GLN A 470 20.61 2.83 25.55
N SER A 471 21.42 3.46 26.41
CA SER A 471 20.99 4.41 27.44
C SER A 471 21.86 5.67 27.37
N PRO A 472 21.66 6.53 26.36
CA PRO A 472 22.47 7.73 26.19
C PRO A 472 22.15 8.69 27.34
N THR A 473 23.14 8.98 28.20
CA THR A 473 23.04 9.80 29.42
C THR A 473 22.18 9.22 30.56
N SER A 474 22.81 8.56 31.54
CA SER A 474 22.15 8.17 32.78
C SER A 474 22.04 9.35 33.76
N SER A 475 21.14 10.31 33.50
CA SER A 475 20.68 11.21 34.56
C SER A 475 19.83 10.41 35.56
N ARG A 476 20.15 10.45 36.86
CA ARG A 476 19.31 9.79 37.90
C ARG A 476 17.86 10.29 37.87
N LEU A 477 17.61 11.50 37.38
CA LEU A 477 16.27 12.07 37.21
C LEU A 477 15.50 11.44 36.03
N ALA A 478 16.17 10.96 34.98
CA ALA A 478 15.51 10.30 33.84
C ALA A 478 14.85 8.96 34.22
N ARG A 479 15.35 8.27 35.27
CA ARG A 479 14.71 7.05 35.81
C ARG A 479 13.41 7.35 36.57
N VAL A 480 13.28 8.51 37.19
CA VAL A 480 12.08 8.92 37.94
C VAL A 480 10.90 9.17 36.99
N PHE A 481 11.19 9.53 35.73
CA PHE A 481 10.23 9.72 34.65
C PHE A 481 10.30 8.61 33.58
N SER A 482 10.62 7.37 33.94
CA SER A 482 10.56 6.22 33.01
C SER A 482 9.24 5.41 33.19
N PRO A 483 8.10 5.86 32.62
CA PRO A 483 6.79 5.25 32.87
C PRO A 483 6.48 4.07 31.93
N HIS A 484 7.42 3.18 31.64
CA HIS A 484 7.25 2.25 30.51
C HIS A 484 7.29 0.77 30.87
N ALA A 485 6.68 0.39 32.00
CA ALA A 485 6.07 -0.93 32.04
C ALA A 485 4.99 -0.97 30.93
N ARG A 486 5.02 -1.99 30.06
CA ARG A 486 4.02 -2.12 29.01
C ARG A 486 2.62 -2.12 29.62
N ILE A 487 1.76 -1.20 29.20
CA ILE A 487 0.36 -1.22 29.60
C ILE A 487 -0.38 -2.31 28.81
N LYS A 488 -1.37 -2.95 29.43
CA LYS A 488 -2.09 -4.13 28.87
C LYS A 488 -2.56 -3.91 27.42
N PHE A 489 -3.01 -2.71 27.09
CA PHE A 489 -3.43 -2.34 25.72
C PHE A 489 -2.32 -2.50 24.67
N GLN A 490 -1.06 -2.23 25.03
CA GLN A 490 0.10 -2.44 24.13
C GLN A 490 0.40 -3.93 23.91
N LEU A 491 -0.20 -4.85 24.65
CA LEU A 491 -0.05 -6.28 24.42
C LEU A 491 -1.21 -6.87 23.59
N SER A 492 -2.31 -6.13 23.46
CA SER A 492 -3.47 -6.57 22.68
C SER A 492 -3.19 -6.49 21.17
N PRO A 493 -3.66 -7.48 20.38
CA PRO A 493 -3.62 -7.39 18.93
C PRO A 493 -4.52 -6.25 18.45
N THR A 494 -4.01 -5.47 17.50
CA THR A 494 -4.76 -4.45 16.77
C THR A 494 -5.83 -5.10 15.88
N GLN A 495 -6.85 -4.34 15.48
CA GLN A 495 -7.87 -4.82 14.53
C GLN A 495 -7.25 -5.30 13.20
N GLY A 496 -6.20 -4.62 12.71
CA GLY A 496 -5.47 -5.06 11.53
C GLY A 496 -4.73 -6.39 11.74
N GLU A 497 -4.17 -6.63 12.93
CA GLU A 497 -3.58 -7.92 13.29
C GLU A 497 -4.64 -9.03 13.37
N LEU A 498 -5.81 -8.73 13.93
CA LEU A 498 -6.95 -9.65 13.96
C LEU A 498 -7.46 -9.98 12.56
N GLN A 499 -7.61 -8.98 11.68
CA GLN A 499 -8.07 -9.19 10.30
C GLN A 499 -7.07 -10.03 9.49
N ARG A 500 -5.76 -9.80 9.64
CA ARG A 500 -4.74 -10.64 9.00
C ARG A 500 -4.73 -12.06 9.56
N ALA A 501 -4.89 -12.21 10.87
CA ALA A 501 -5.03 -13.53 11.49
C ALA A 501 -6.27 -14.25 10.93
N ARG A 502 -7.39 -13.54 10.72
CA ARG A 502 -8.60 -14.07 10.07
C ARG A 502 -8.34 -14.49 8.62
N GLN A 503 -7.66 -13.69 7.81
CA GLN A 503 -7.26 -14.07 6.45
C GLN A 503 -6.32 -15.29 6.43
N ALA A 504 -5.36 -15.36 7.35
CA ALA A 504 -4.48 -16.51 7.48
C ALA A 504 -5.24 -17.78 7.88
N ARG A 505 -6.27 -17.65 8.75
CA ARG A 505 -7.19 -18.77 9.05
C ARG A 505 -7.92 -19.24 7.80
N TRP A 506 -8.40 -18.32 6.96
CA TRP A 506 -9.03 -18.66 5.67
C TRP A 506 -8.09 -19.39 4.71
N ARG A 507 -6.81 -19.00 4.64
CA ARG A 507 -5.80 -19.73 3.85
C ARG A 507 -5.49 -21.12 4.41
N ASN A 508 -5.41 -21.25 5.73
CA ASN A 508 -5.25 -22.57 6.34
C ASN A 508 -6.50 -23.44 6.13
N PHE A 509 -7.68 -22.83 6.20
CA PHE A 509 -8.96 -23.49 5.94
C PHE A 509 -9.07 -23.95 4.48
N GLU A 510 -8.60 -23.15 3.52
CA GLU A 510 -8.44 -23.55 2.12
C GLU A 510 -7.66 -24.87 2.00
N THR A 511 -6.52 -24.98 2.69
CA THR A 511 -5.71 -26.22 2.70
C THR A 511 -6.51 -27.42 3.20
N VAL A 512 -7.23 -27.25 4.31
CA VAL A 512 -7.99 -28.33 4.94
C VAL A 512 -9.13 -28.80 4.03
N VAL A 513 -9.87 -27.86 3.42
CA VAL A 513 -10.94 -28.18 2.48
C VAL A 513 -10.39 -28.88 1.24
N ARG A 514 -9.30 -28.37 0.64
CA ARG A 514 -8.63 -29.02 -0.50
C ARG A 514 -8.14 -30.43 -0.15
N GLN A 515 -7.63 -30.64 1.05
CA GLN A 515 -7.20 -31.96 1.53
C GLN A 515 -8.39 -32.91 1.71
N ALA A 516 -9.49 -32.44 2.28
CA ALA A 516 -10.70 -33.24 2.48
C ALA A 516 -11.36 -33.65 1.15
N LEU A 517 -11.21 -32.82 0.13
CA LEU A 517 -11.73 -33.06 -1.23
C LEU A 517 -10.70 -33.73 -2.15
N ARG A 518 -9.53 -34.12 -1.64
CA ARG A 518 -8.46 -34.70 -2.45
C ARG A 518 -8.94 -35.97 -3.16
N GLY A 519 -8.74 -36.01 -4.48
CA GLY A 519 -9.15 -37.12 -5.33
C GLY A 519 -10.59 -37.03 -5.85
N GLN A 520 -11.37 -36.04 -5.40
CA GLN A 520 -12.67 -35.72 -5.98
C GLN A 520 -12.51 -34.83 -7.20
N ASN A 521 -13.42 -34.96 -8.17
CA ASN A 521 -13.44 -34.09 -9.35
C ASN A 521 -14.18 -32.79 -9.03
N VAL A 522 -13.49 -31.87 -8.35
CA VAL A 522 -14.03 -30.61 -7.88
C VAL A 522 -13.08 -29.46 -8.19
N ASN A 523 -13.64 -28.31 -8.54
CA ASN A 523 -12.88 -27.06 -8.50
C ASN A 523 -13.02 -26.44 -7.12
N VAL A 524 -11.92 -25.94 -6.55
CA VAL A 524 -11.96 -25.17 -5.31
C VAL A 524 -11.33 -23.81 -5.60
N VAL A 525 -12.15 -22.77 -5.55
CA VAL A 525 -11.81 -21.39 -5.88
C VAL A 525 -11.78 -20.57 -4.59
N PHE A 526 -10.65 -19.90 -4.35
CA PHE A 526 -10.48 -19.00 -3.21
C PHE A 526 -10.81 -17.55 -3.59
N ARG A 527 -11.76 -16.93 -2.88
CA ARG A 527 -12.17 -15.53 -3.06
C ARG A 527 -12.07 -14.73 -1.76
N GLY A 528 -10.85 -14.58 -1.24
CA GLY A 528 -10.57 -13.71 -0.09
C GLY A 528 -11.09 -14.25 1.25
N ASN A 529 -12.39 -14.17 1.49
CA ASN A 529 -13.08 -14.60 2.72
C ASN A 529 -14.10 -15.72 2.49
N GLU A 530 -14.13 -16.30 1.30
CA GLU A 530 -14.96 -17.46 0.98
C GLU A 530 -14.21 -18.47 0.12
N LEU A 531 -14.69 -19.71 0.15
CA LEU A 531 -14.28 -20.77 -0.76
C LEU A 531 -15.49 -21.19 -1.58
N ILE A 532 -15.32 -21.32 -2.89
CA ILE A 532 -16.35 -21.83 -3.78
C ILE A 532 -15.88 -23.19 -4.28
N VAL A 533 -16.66 -24.22 -3.99
CA VAL A 533 -16.46 -25.55 -4.54
C VAL A 533 -17.48 -25.77 -5.63
N THR A 534 -17.05 -26.13 -6.84
CA THR A 534 -17.97 -26.56 -7.91
C THR A 534 -17.70 -28.00 -8.29
N ASP A 535 -18.78 -28.75 -8.52
CA ASP A 535 -18.70 -30.15 -8.89
C ASP A 535 -19.91 -30.60 -9.72
N ASN A 536 -19.69 -31.66 -10.50
CA ASN A 536 -20.72 -32.33 -11.32
C ASN A 536 -20.67 -33.86 -11.16
N GLN A 537 -20.18 -34.34 -10.01
CA GLN A 537 -19.96 -35.76 -9.77
C GLN A 537 -21.28 -36.55 -9.70
N ALA A 538 -21.28 -37.82 -10.08
CA ALA A 538 -22.47 -38.67 -9.97
C ALA A 538 -22.96 -38.81 -8.51
N ASN A 539 -22.02 -38.93 -7.56
CA ASN A 539 -22.34 -38.97 -6.14
C ASN A 539 -22.36 -37.56 -5.54
N ALA A 540 -23.55 -36.97 -5.50
CA ALA A 540 -23.77 -35.63 -4.98
C ALA A 540 -23.47 -35.46 -3.48
N ASN A 541 -23.35 -36.55 -2.72
CA ASN A 541 -23.10 -36.52 -1.27
C ASN A 541 -21.60 -36.53 -0.92
N SER A 542 -20.72 -36.74 -1.89
CA SER A 542 -19.26 -36.84 -1.69
C SER A 542 -18.65 -35.55 -1.12
N VAL A 543 -18.98 -34.41 -1.73
CA VAL A 543 -18.53 -33.08 -1.27
C VAL A 543 -19.11 -32.77 0.10
N TRP A 544 -20.42 -33.00 0.30
CA TRP A 544 -21.07 -32.72 1.57
C TRP A 544 -20.48 -33.52 2.74
N LYS A 545 -20.24 -34.83 2.56
CA LYS A 545 -19.57 -35.65 3.58
C LYS A 545 -18.18 -35.14 3.93
N ALA A 546 -17.41 -34.69 2.93
CA ALA A 546 -16.09 -34.10 3.17
C ALA A 546 -16.21 -32.80 3.99
N LEU A 547 -17.14 -31.91 3.63
CA LEU A 547 -17.40 -30.69 4.38
C LEU A 547 -17.89 -30.98 5.80
N GLN A 548 -18.79 -31.93 6.01
CA GLN A 548 -19.22 -32.35 7.35
C GLN A 548 -18.05 -32.85 8.20
N SER A 549 -17.12 -33.61 7.61
CA SER A 549 -15.90 -34.05 8.30
C SER A 549 -15.01 -32.88 8.71
N VAL A 550 -14.85 -31.86 7.85
CA VAL A 550 -14.12 -30.63 8.18
C VAL A 550 -14.86 -29.84 9.28
N GLY A 551 -16.19 -29.81 9.23
CA GLY A 551 -17.08 -29.13 10.19
C GLY A 551 -16.97 -29.66 11.62
N LYS A 552 -16.40 -30.86 11.83
CA LYS A 552 -16.11 -31.38 13.17
C LYS A 552 -15.00 -30.60 13.89
N LYS A 553 -14.09 -29.97 13.14
CA LYS A 553 -12.93 -29.24 13.68
C LYS A 553 -12.96 -27.74 13.39
N TYR A 554 -13.70 -27.31 12.38
CA TYR A 554 -13.74 -25.92 11.91
C TYR A 554 -15.18 -25.40 11.89
N SER A 555 -15.39 -24.18 12.37
CA SER A 555 -16.69 -23.52 12.33
C SER A 555 -16.88 -22.78 11.00
N PHE A 556 -17.90 -23.14 10.22
CA PHE A 556 -18.26 -22.50 8.96
C PHE A 556 -19.71 -22.83 8.58
N ALA A 557 -20.23 -22.09 7.61
CA ALA A 557 -21.54 -22.31 7.00
C ALA A 557 -21.39 -22.52 5.49
N VAL A 558 -22.37 -23.20 4.88
CA VAL A 558 -22.37 -23.53 3.46
C VAL A 558 -23.67 -23.07 2.83
N ALA A 559 -23.60 -22.36 1.71
CA ALA A 559 -24.72 -22.18 0.81
C ALA A 559 -24.53 -23.10 -0.40
N LEU A 560 -25.49 -23.99 -0.66
CA LEU A 560 -25.51 -24.90 -1.80
C LEU A 560 -26.46 -24.38 -2.86
N SER A 561 -25.93 -23.94 -3.99
CA SER A 561 -26.71 -23.62 -5.19
C SER A 561 -26.81 -24.85 -6.10
N SER A 562 -28.03 -25.32 -6.36
CA SER A 562 -28.30 -26.48 -7.21
C SER A 562 -29.77 -26.55 -7.64
N LYS A 563 -30.09 -27.31 -8.69
CA LYS A 563 -31.46 -27.45 -9.20
C LYS A 563 -32.39 -28.23 -8.25
N ILE A 564 -31.84 -29.25 -7.59
CA ILE A 564 -32.50 -30.08 -6.58
C ILE A 564 -31.61 -30.16 -5.35
N LEU A 565 -32.19 -30.30 -4.15
CA LEU A 565 -31.44 -30.54 -2.92
C LEU A 565 -30.96 -32.00 -2.90
N PRO A 566 -29.66 -32.28 -3.11
CA PRO A 566 -29.19 -33.65 -3.32
C PRO A 566 -28.64 -34.30 -2.05
N VAL A 567 -28.71 -33.59 -0.91
CA VAL A 567 -28.13 -34.00 0.38
C VAL A 567 -29.08 -33.66 1.52
N THR A 568 -28.96 -34.38 2.63
CA THR A 568 -29.69 -34.06 3.85
C THR A 568 -28.95 -32.96 4.62
N PRO A 569 -29.59 -31.79 4.87
CA PRO A 569 -28.99 -30.74 5.67
C PRO A 569 -28.67 -31.22 7.09
N SER A 570 -27.67 -30.61 7.71
CA SER A 570 -27.32 -30.82 9.12
C SER A 570 -27.07 -29.48 9.78
N ASN A 571 -27.17 -29.41 11.10
CA ASN A 571 -26.91 -28.16 11.83
C ASN A 571 -25.41 -27.80 11.93
N LYS A 572 -24.49 -28.73 11.60
CA LYS A 572 -23.03 -28.50 11.64
C LYS A 572 -22.30 -29.20 10.48
N PRO A 573 -21.76 -28.47 9.49
CA PRO A 573 -21.93 -27.03 9.28
C PRO A 573 -23.38 -26.70 8.88
N LEU A 574 -23.85 -25.48 9.17
CA LEU A 574 -25.14 -24.99 8.68
C LEU A 574 -25.17 -25.05 7.16
N LEU A 575 -26.26 -25.58 6.59
CA LEU A 575 -26.49 -25.63 5.14
C LEU A 575 -27.71 -24.78 4.76
N LEU A 576 -27.50 -23.76 3.95
CA LEU A 576 -28.54 -23.04 3.23
C LEU A 576 -28.62 -23.60 1.80
N TRP A 577 -29.77 -24.13 1.39
CA TRP A 577 -29.97 -24.52 0.00
C TRP A 577 -30.60 -23.37 -0.80
N VAL A 578 -30.03 -23.10 -1.97
CA VAL A 578 -30.49 -22.08 -2.91
C VAL A 578 -30.86 -22.79 -4.22
N GLN A 579 -32.14 -22.84 -4.53
CA GLN A 579 -32.60 -23.44 -5.77
C GLN A 579 -32.29 -22.51 -6.95
N ILE A 580 -31.64 -23.03 -7.99
CA ILE A 580 -31.33 -22.26 -9.22
C ILE A 580 -32.17 -22.78 -10.41
N PRO A 581 -32.89 -21.91 -11.14
CA PRO A 581 -33.80 -22.35 -12.21
C PRO A 581 -33.12 -22.63 -13.57
N TRP A 582 -31.90 -22.15 -13.81
CA TRP A 582 -31.32 -22.05 -15.16
C TRP A 582 -30.16 -23.01 -15.50
N SER A 583 -29.87 -24.03 -14.68
CA SER A 583 -28.85 -25.02 -15.05
C SER A 583 -29.46 -26.13 -15.94
N GLU A 584 -28.87 -26.32 -17.12
CA GLU A 584 -29.19 -27.41 -18.05
C GLU A 584 -28.76 -28.77 -17.48
N ASP A 585 -27.72 -28.80 -16.65
CA ASP A 585 -27.21 -30.01 -16.00
C ASP A 585 -27.76 -30.18 -14.57
N LYS A 586 -28.54 -31.24 -14.35
CA LYS A 586 -29.09 -31.58 -13.02
C LYS A 586 -27.99 -31.93 -12.01
N ALA A 587 -26.78 -32.28 -12.45
CA ALA A 587 -25.68 -32.67 -11.58
C ALA A 587 -24.81 -31.49 -11.13
N GLU A 588 -24.93 -30.30 -11.72
CA GLU A 588 -24.09 -29.16 -11.38
C GLU A 588 -24.44 -28.60 -9.99
N ARG A 589 -23.41 -28.41 -9.16
CA ARG A 589 -23.53 -27.89 -7.80
C ARG A 589 -22.45 -26.87 -7.52
N THR A 590 -22.84 -25.80 -6.83
CA THR A 590 -21.93 -24.79 -6.29
C THR A 590 -22.09 -24.70 -4.79
N TRP A 591 -21.01 -24.95 -4.04
CA TRP A 591 -20.94 -24.88 -2.59
C TRP A 591 -20.15 -23.64 -2.19
N ILE A 592 -20.82 -22.62 -1.67
CA ILE A 592 -20.21 -21.39 -1.17
C ILE A 592 -19.99 -21.54 0.33
N ILE A 593 -18.72 -21.59 0.74
CA ILE A 593 -18.31 -21.81 2.13
C ILE A 593 -17.89 -20.48 2.74
N ARG A 594 -18.54 -20.10 3.84
CA ARG A 594 -18.36 -18.82 4.53
C ARG A 594 -18.20 -19.02 6.04
N GLU A 595 -17.79 -17.97 6.72
CA GLU A 595 -17.64 -17.97 8.18
C GLU A 595 -19.01 -18.16 8.83
N ALA A 596 -19.07 -19.01 9.85
CA ALA A 596 -20.22 -19.06 10.73
C ALA A 596 -20.07 -17.96 11.77
N VAL A 597 -21.12 -17.15 11.94
CA VAL A 597 -21.18 -16.03 12.89
C VAL A 597 -21.84 -16.48 14.18
#